data_AF-A0A653CP25-F1
#
_entry.id   AF-A0A653CP25-F1
#
_cell.length_a   1.000
_cell.length_b   1.000
_cell.length_c   1.000
_cell.angle_alpha   90.00
_cell.angle_beta   90.00
_cell.angle_gamma   90.00
#
_symmetry.space_group_name_H-M   'P 1'
#
loop_
_entity.id
_entity.type
_entity.pdbx_description
1 polymer ?
#
loop_
_entity_poly.entity_id
_entity_poly.type
_entity_poly.pdbx_seq_one_letter_code
_entity_poly.pdbx_strand_id
1 'polypeptide(L)' 'MKNPIIILDEHEFLIYRKDIKQTTWMCNHYFNKREVRCKVKLITSGRVVQVFGTHTHNPKPKLEKYKNMLSQSVTIVRH' A
#
# COMPACT_ATOMS: atom_id res chain seq x y z
N MET A 1 1.08 12.32 15.82
CA MET A 1 1.38 12.21 14.37
C MET A 1 0.47 11.14 13.78
N LYS A 2 -0.25 11.44 12.69
CA LYS A 2 -1.09 10.43 12.01
C LYS A 2 -0.18 9.62 11.06
N ASN A 3 -0.24 8.29 11.13
CA ASN A 3 0.51 7.38 10.25
C ASN A 3 -0.42 6.99 9.09
N PRO A 4 -0.34 7.65 7.93
CA PRO A 4 -1.24 7.36 6.82
C PRO A 4 -1.01 5.93 6.31
N ILE A 5 -2.10 5.29 5.89
CA ILE A 5 -2.11 3.97 5.29
C ILE A 5 -2.86 4.03 3.96
N ILE A 6 -2.42 3.24 2.99
CA ILE A 6 -3.15 3.03 1.73
C ILE A 6 -3.73 1.62 1.75
N ILE A 7 -4.97 1.49 1.31
CA ILE A 7 -5.61 0.21 1.01
C ILE A 7 -5.73 0.11 -0.51
N LEU A 8 -5.18 -0.95 -1.08
CA LEU A 8 -5.33 -1.29 -2.49
C LEU A 8 -5.54 -2.79 -2.61
N ASP A 9 -6.57 -3.22 -3.34
CA ASP A 9 -6.89 -4.63 -3.55
C ASP A 9 -6.94 -5.41 -2.21
N GLU A 10 -7.54 -4.82 -1.17
CA GLU A 10 -7.66 -5.35 0.21
C GLU A 10 -6.32 -5.56 0.96
N HIS A 11 -5.23 -5.02 0.44
CA HIS A 11 -3.92 -5.06 1.07
C HIS A 11 -3.57 -3.72 1.73
N GLU A 12 -3.03 -3.77 2.95
CA GLU A 12 -2.54 -2.59 3.67
C GLU A 12 -1.12 -2.25 3.22
N PHE A 13 -0.88 -0.98 2.92
CA PHE A 13 0.43 -0.44 2.58
C PHE A 13 0.81 0.69 3.54
N LEU A 14 2.05 0.63 4.01
CA LEU A 14 2.65 1.61 4.91
C LEU A 14 3.68 2.44 4.16
N ILE A 15 3.86 3.71 4.54
CA ILE A 15 4.93 4.53 4.01
C ILE A 15 6.26 3.86 4.33
N TYR A 16 7.05 3.61 3.28
CA TYR A 16 8.44 3.18 3.41
C TYR A 16 9.40 4.34 3.21
N ARG A 17 9.14 5.19 2.22
CA ARG A 17 9.95 6.36 1.91
C ARG A 17 9.10 7.46 1.30
N LYS A 18 9.34 8.71 1.70
CA LYS A 18 8.71 9.89 1.11
C LYS A 18 9.79 10.75 0.46
N ASP A 19 9.69 10.96 -0.84
CA ASP A 19 10.53 11.86 -1.61
C ASP A 19 9.71 13.09 -2.05
N ILE A 20 10.37 14.09 -2.63
CA ILE A 20 9.73 15.35 -3.05
C ILE A 20 8.63 15.11 -4.10
N LYS A 21 8.86 14.19 -5.05
CA LYS A 21 7.96 13.95 -6.19
C LYS A 21 7.06 12.72 -6.02
N GLN A 22 7.38 11.83 -5.10
CA GLN A 22 6.71 10.54 -4.97
C GLN A 22 6.79 10.00 -3.55
N THR A 23 5.87 9.11 -3.21
CA THR A 23 5.92 8.33 -1.97
C THR A 23 5.93 6.85 -2.31
N THR A 24 6.89 6.14 -1.74
CA THR A 24 7.00 4.69 -1.85
C THR A 24 6.33 4.06 -0.63
N TRP A 25 5.41 3.15 -0.90
CA TRP A 25 4.68 2.39 0.09
C TRP A 25 5.02 0.92 -0.06
N MET A 26 5.16 0.22 1.07
CA MET A 26 5.43 -1.22 1.09
C MET A 26 4.23 -1.93 1.70
N CYS A 27 3.94 -3.12 1.19
CA CYS A 27 2.93 -3.98 1.79
C CYS A 27 3.24 -4.17 3.29
N ASN A 28 2.22 -4.11 4.15
CA ASN A 28 2.38 -4.26 5.59
C ASN A 28 3.10 -5.58 5.97
N HIS A 29 2.84 -6.66 5.21
CA HIS A 29 3.53 -7.96 5.39
C HIS A 29 5.04 -7.91 5.09
N TYR A 30 5.56 -6.87 4.44
CA TYR A 30 7.01 -6.66 4.29
C TYR A 30 7.74 -6.56 5.63
N PHE A 31 7.09 -5.93 6.62
CA PHE A 31 7.67 -5.66 7.93
C PHE A 31 7.49 -6.82 8.92
N ASN A 32 6.74 -7.87 8.55
CA ASN A 32 6.62 -9.07 9.35
C ASN A 32 7.93 -9.87 9.28
N LYS A 33 8.62 -10.03 10.41
CA LYS A 33 9.86 -10.80 10.52
C LYS A 33 9.65 -12.30 10.70
N ARG A 34 8.43 -12.74 11.04
CA ARG A 34 8.09 -14.15 11.35
C ARG A 34 7.63 -14.95 10.14
N GLU A 35 7.33 -14.26 9.03
CA GLU A 35 6.82 -14.84 7.80
C GLU A 35 7.67 -14.41 6.61
N VAL A 36 7.46 -15.01 5.43
CA VAL A 36 8.06 -14.55 4.18
C VAL A 36 7.62 -13.12 3.90
N ARG A 37 8.60 -12.21 3.74
CA ARG A 37 8.33 -10.79 3.49
C ARG A 37 7.67 -10.61 2.12
N CYS A 38 6.52 -9.95 2.13
CA CYS A 38 5.85 -9.51 0.91
C CYS A 38 6.58 -8.28 0.33
N LYS A 39 7.11 -8.39 -0.89
CA LYS A 39 7.91 -7.32 -1.52
C LYS A 39 7.09 -6.40 -2.44
N VAL A 40 5.77 -6.53 -2.45
CA VAL A 40 4.91 -5.65 -3.24
C VAL A 40 5.06 -4.22 -2.75
N LYS A 41 5.28 -3.32 -3.71
CA LYS A 41 5.45 -1.89 -3.46
C LYS A 41 4.49 -1.08 -4.31
N LEU A 42 4.06 0.06 -3.76
CA LEU A 42 3.34 1.10 -4.48
C LEU A 42 4.21 2.34 -4.58
N ILE A 43 4.17 3.00 -5.73
CA ILE A 43 4.75 4.34 -5.89
C ILE A 43 3.61 5.28 -6.25
N THR A 44 3.33 6.24 -5.36
CA THR A 44 2.29 7.24 -5.58
C THR A 44 2.93 8.57 -5.98
N SER A 45 2.45 9.16 -7.07
CA SER A 45 2.82 10.51 -7.49
C SER A 45 1.62 11.17 -8.18
N GLY A 46 1.23 12.36 -7.73
CA GLY A 46 0.01 13.02 -8.21
C GLY A 46 -1.24 12.15 -8.01
N ARG A 47 -1.95 11.84 -9.10
CA ARG A 47 -3.12 10.93 -9.12
C ARG A 47 -2.82 9.55 -9.70
N VAL A 48 -1.55 9.14 -9.72
CA VAL A 48 -1.12 7.84 -10.27
C VAL A 48 -0.56 6.97 -9.15
N VAL A 49 -0.95 5.70 -9.15
CA VAL A 49 -0.42 4.65 -8.29
C VAL A 49 0.19 3.57 -9.18
N GLN A 50 1.51 3.41 -9.11
CA GLN A 50 2.22 2.31 -9.77
C GLN A 50 2.36 1.15 -8.79
N VAL A 51 1.93 -0.04 -9.20
CA VAL A 51 1.99 -1.28 -8.43
C VAL A 51 3.08 -2.16 -9.02
N PHE A 52 3.97 -2.67 -8.17
CA PHE A 52 5.04 -3.58 -8.59
C PHE A 52 5.06 -4.86 -7.78
N GLY A 53 5.19 -5.98 -8.50
CA GLY A 53 5.37 -7.31 -7.93
C GLY A 53 4.06 -7.99 -7.53
N THR A 54 4.19 -9.20 -7.00
CA THR A 54 3.04 -10.07 -6.66
C THR A 54 3.03 -10.39 -5.18
N HIS A 55 1.84 -10.39 -4.58
CA HIS A 55 1.66 -10.73 -3.17
C HIS A 55 2.01 -12.21 -2.92
N THR A 56 2.72 -12.47 -1.83
CA THR A 56 3.08 -13.82 -1.36
C THR A 56 2.15 -14.32 -0.26
N HIS A 57 1.01 -13.66 -0.08
CA HIS A 57 0.01 -13.97 0.95
C HIS A 57 -1.37 -13.54 0.48
N ASN A 58 -2.41 -14.09 1.11
CA ASN A 58 -3.78 -13.71 0.84
C ASN A 58 -4.11 -12.32 1.44
N PRO A 59 -5.04 -11.58 0.81
CA PRO A 59 -5.59 -10.36 1.40
C PRO A 59 -6.20 -10.66 2.77
N LYS A 60 -6.13 -9.67 3.67
CA LYS A 60 -6.74 -9.73 5.00
C LYS A 60 -7.72 -8.58 5.12
N PRO A 61 -8.94 -8.73 4.59
CA PRO A 61 -9.93 -7.65 4.60
C PRO A 61 -10.27 -7.24 6.04
N LYS A 62 -10.14 -5.94 6.34
CA LYS A 62 -10.55 -5.34 7.61
C LYS A 62 -11.58 -4.24 7.34
N LEU A 63 -12.70 -4.61 6.73
CA LEU A 63 -13.73 -3.68 6.23
C LEU A 63 -14.18 -2.66 7.29
N GLU A 64 -14.38 -3.10 8.53
CA GLU A 64 -14.75 -2.22 9.65
C GLU A 64 -13.71 -1.13 9.96
N LYS A 65 -12.43 -1.43 9.76
CA LYS A 65 -11.33 -0.50 10.00
C LYS A 65 -11.29 0.64 8.98
N TYR A 66 -11.89 0.45 7.80
CA TYR A 66 -11.75 1.35 6.67
C TYR A 66 -12.95 2.29 6.46
N LYS A 67 -14.03 2.13 7.23
CA LYS A 67 -15.29 2.90 7.08
C LYS A 67 -15.12 4.42 7.03
N ASN A 68 -14.14 4.96 7.76
CA ASN A 68 -13.90 6.40 7.86
C ASN A 68 -12.65 6.87 7.10
N MET A 69 -12.15 6.07 6.14
CA MET A 69 -11.00 6.44 5.33
C MET A 69 -11.39 7.40 4.21
N LEU A 70 -10.50 8.34 3.90
CA LEU A 70 -10.62 9.18 2.72
C LEU A 70 -10.44 8.34 1.46
N SER A 71 -11.31 8.53 0.48
CA SER A 71 -11.23 7.92 -0.83
C SER A 71 -10.90 8.97 -1.90
N GLN A 72 -10.17 8.56 -2.94
CA GLN A 72 -9.84 9.41 -4.08
C GLN A 72 -9.75 8.55 -5.34
N SER A 73 -10.29 9.06 -6.45
CA SER A 73 -10.08 8.43 -7.76
C SER A 73 -8.64 8.64 -8.25
N VAL A 74 -8.00 7.56 -8.67
CA VAL A 74 -6.60 7.53 -9.11
C VAL A 74 -6.44 6.56 -10.28
N THR A 75 -5.41 6.77 -11.10
CA THR A 75 -5.02 5.83 -12.15
C THR A 75 -4.08 4.78 -11.57
N ILE A 76 -4.44 3.50 -11.72
CA ILE A 76 -3.62 2.38 -11.27
C ILE A 76 -2.89 1.79 -12.48
N VAL A 77 -1.55 1.75 -12.40
CA VAL A 77 -0.68 1.10 -13.40
C VAL A 77 -0.03 -0.10 -12.74
N ARG A 78 -0.18 -1.30 -13.30
CA ARG A 78 0.36 -2.56 -12.75
C ARG A 78 1.53 -3.04 -13.62
N HIS A 79 2.64 -3.40 -12.97
CA HIS A 79 3.88 -3.90 -13.58
C HIS A 79 4.23 -5.30 -13.10
#